data_AF-A0A917NLW9-F1
#
_entry.id   AF-A0A917NLW9-F1
#
_cell.length_a   1.000
_cell.length_b   1.000
_cell.length_c   1.000
_cell.angle_alpha   90.00
_cell.angle_beta   90.00
_cell.angle_gamma   90.00
#
_symmetry.space_group_name_H-M   'P 1'
#
loop_
_entity.id
_entity.type
_entity.pdbx_description
1 polymer ?
#
loop_
_entity_poly.entity_id
_entity_poly.type
_entity_poly.pdbx_seq_one_letter_code
_entity_poly.pdbx_strand_id
1 'polypeptide(L)'
;MRRLTGINHPWTDRRVQVERMSRTIKDAAVKRRHDDCHYELRRQLDGFVAIYNIGRRLKRLRCLTPYGFIGETCANEPCRFNLDPHH
;
A
#
# COMPACT_ATOMS: atom_id res chain seq x y z
N MET A 1 -47.28 33.01 6.20
CA MET A 1 -46.44 33.21 7.40
C MET A 1 -45.06 32.61 7.15
N ARG A 2 -44.03 33.44 6.93
CA ARG A 2 -42.65 33.00 6.75
C ARG A 2 -42.00 32.91 8.14
N ARG A 3 -41.59 31.71 8.56
CA ARG A 3 -40.77 31.55 9.78
C ARG A 3 -39.45 32.26 9.54
N LEU A 4 -39.23 33.37 10.26
CA LEU A 4 -37.92 33.98 10.39
C LEU A 4 -37.11 33.04 11.28
N THR A 5 -36.14 32.32 10.70
CA THR A 5 -35.12 31.66 11.50
C THR A 5 -34.30 32.75 12.16
N GLY A 6 -34.53 32.95 13.45
CA GLY A 6 -33.74 33.84 14.30
C GLY A 6 -32.27 33.47 14.22
N ILE A 7 -31.42 34.40 14.65
CA ILE A 7 -29.96 34.26 14.70
C ILE A 7 -29.61 32.88 15.28
N ASN A 8 -29.26 31.93 14.41
CA ASN A 8 -29.06 30.54 14.81
C ASN A 8 -27.67 30.44 15.43
N HIS A 9 -27.62 30.06 16.70
CA HIS A 9 -26.35 29.72 17.33
C HIS A 9 -25.69 28.59 16.54
N PRO A 10 -24.40 28.72 16.14
CA PRO A 10 -23.75 27.82 15.19
C PRO A 10 -23.77 26.33 15.59
N TRP A 11 -24.04 26.01 16.87
CA TRP A 11 -24.08 24.63 17.36
C TRP A 11 -25.41 23.90 17.09
N THR A 12 -26.46 24.59 16.65
CA THR A 12 -27.80 24.01 16.40
C THR A 12 -28.27 24.18 14.95
N ASP A 13 -27.46 24.81 14.10
CA ASP A 13 -27.81 24.96 12.69
C ASP A 13 -27.69 23.60 11.98
N ARG A 14 -28.83 23.13 11.47
CA ARG A 14 -28.94 21.91 10.66
C ARG A 14 -27.94 21.94 9.49
N ARG A 15 -27.64 23.09 8.89
CA ARG A 15 -26.68 23.19 7.79
C ARG A 15 -25.27 22.84 8.26
N VAL A 16 -24.83 23.45 9.36
CA VAL A 16 -23.52 23.17 9.97
C VAL A 16 -23.42 21.72 10.41
N GLN A 17 -24.51 21.13 10.93
CA GLN A 17 -24.56 19.71 11.28
C GLN A 17 -24.39 18.78 10.06
N VAL A 18 -25.10 19.06 8.96
CA VAL A 18 -25.00 18.29 7.71
C VAL A 18 -23.63 18.45 7.05
N GLU A 19 -23.02 19.64 7.10
CA GLU A 19 -21.67 19.88 6.58
C GLU A 19 -20.59 19.14 7.36
N ARG A 20 -20.70 19.08 8.70
CA ARG A 20 -19.79 18.31 9.57
C ARG A 20 -19.88 16.80 9.32
N MET A 21 -21.10 16.27 9.16
CA MET A 21 -21.30 14.87 8.79
C MET A 21 -20.69 14.58 7.41
N SER A 22 -20.95 15.45 6.43
CA SER A 22 -20.42 15.29 5.08
C SER A 22 -18.88 15.35 5.03
N ARG A 23 -18.26 16.20 5.86
CA ARG A 23 -16.80 16.25 6.02
C ARG A 23 -16.25 14.93 6.57
N THR A 24 -16.84 14.43 7.66
CA THR A 24 -16.40 13.18 8.31
C THR A 24 -16.51 11.98 7.37
N ILE A 25 -17.60 11.87 6.61
CA ILE A 25 -17.80 10.79 5.62
C ILE A 25 -16.73 10.87 4.53
N LYS A 26 -16.45 12.07 4.01
CA LYS A 26 -15.41 12.27 3.00
C LYS A 26 -14.02 11.92 3.53
N ASP A 27 -13.68 12.37 4.74
CA ASP A 27 -12.38 12.12 5.35
C ASP A 27 -12.18 10.62 5.62
N ALA A 28 -13.21 9.92 6.10
CA ALA A 28 -13.19 8.47 6.27
C ALA A 28 -13.02 7.72 4.93
N ALA A 29 -13.68 8.17 3.86
CA ALA A 29 -13.54 7.59 2.53
C ALA A 29 -12.15 7.83 1.92
N VAL A 30 -11.60 9.04 2.09
CA VAL A 30 -10.24 9.39 1.64
C VAL A 30 -9.21 8.54 2.37
N LYS A 31 -9.34 8.38 3.69
CA LYS A 31 -8.42 7.57 4.49
C LYS A 31 -8.45 6.09 4.10
N ARG A 32 -9.64 5.50 3.95
CA ARG A 32 -9.79 4.11 3.44
C ARG A 32 -9.12 3.93 2.08
N ARG A 33 -9.39 4.84 1.14
CA ARG A 33 -8.80 4.79 -0.20
C ARG A 33 -7.27 4.93 -0.18
N HIS A 34 -6.73 5.75 0.72
CA HIS A 34 -5.28 5.89 0.89
C HIS A 34 -4.67 4.59 1.42
N ASP A 35 -5.24 4.01 2.49
CA ASP A 35 -4.71 2.80 3.12
C ASP A 35 -4.85 1.56 2.20
N ASP A 36 -6.00 1.37 1.54
CA ASP A 36 -6.22 0.25 0.60
C ASP A 36 -5.26 0.32 -0.61
N CYS A 37 -4.96 1.53 -1.10
CA CYS A 37 -4.02 1.74 -2.20
C CYS A 37 -2.60 1.30 -1.84
N HIS A 38 -2.17 1.46 -0.58
CA HIS A 38 -0.86 0.98 -0.12
C HIS A 38 -0.78 -0.55 -0.09
N TYR A 39 -1.84 -1.23 0.33
CA TYR A 39 -1.88 -2.69 0.32
C TYR A 39 -1.91 -3.28 -1.10
N GLU A 40 -2.68 -2.67 -2.01
CA GLU A 40 -2.73 -3.09 -3.41
C GLU A 40 -1.39 -2.90 -4.12
N LEU A 41 -0.75 -1.75 -3.93
CA LEU A 41 0.57 -1.48 -4.49
C LEU A 41 1.61 -2.47 -3.97
N ARG A 42 1.63 -2.72 -2.66
CA ARG A 42 2.57 -3.68 -2.05
C ARG A 42 2.37 -5.09 -2.61
N ARG A 43 1.12 -5.55 -2.74
CA ARG A 43 0.79 -6.83 -3.35
C ARG A 43 1.25 -6.93 -4.81
N GLN A 44 1.07 -5.86 -5.59
CA GLN A 44 1.53 -5.83 -6.99
C GLN A 44 3.06 -5.89 -7.08
N LEU A 45 3.77 -5.14 -6.23
CA LEU A 45 5.23 -5.17 -6.19
C LEU A 45 5.76 -6.53 -5.75
N ASP A 46 5.18 -7.15 -4.71
CA ASP A 46 5.55 -8.49 -4.26
C ASP A 46 5.33 -9.52 -5.37
N GLY A 47 4.20 -9.44 -6.08
CA GLY A 47 3.93 -10.29 -7.24
C GLY A 47 4.94 -10.10 -8.38
N PHE A 48 5.28 -8.84 -8.71
CA PHE A 48 6.26 -8.53 -9.74
C PHE A 48 7.65 -9.07 -9.39
N VAL A 49 8.10 -8.85 -8.15
CA VAL A 49 9.40 -9.33 -7.66
C VAL A 49 9.44 -10.86 -7.65
N ALA A 50 8.39 -11.52 -7.16
CA ALA A 50 8.31 -12.98 -7.15
C ALA A 50 8.38 -13.58 -8.56
N ILE A 51 7.57 -13.04 -9.49
CA ILE A 51 7.57 -13.50 -10.89
C ILE A 51 8.92 -13.27 -11.54
N TYR A 52 9.57 -12.12 -11.30
CA TYR A 52 10.88 -11.84 -11.85
C TYR A 52 11.95 -12.79 -11.30
N ASN A 53 11.96 -12.99 -9.98
CA ASN A 53 12.93 -13.81 -9.27
C ASN A 53 12.87 -15.30 -9.65
N ILE A 54 11.69 -15.80 -10.05
CA ILE A 54 11.47 -17.22 -10.38
C ILE A 54 11.37 -17.43 -11.90
N GLY A 55 10.62 -16.59 -12.61
CA GLY A 55 10.23 -16.84 -14.00
C GLY A 55 11.27 -16.45 -15.05
N ARG A 56 12.20 -15.54 -14.72
CA ARG A 56 13.14 -15.00 -15.71
C ARG A 56 14.54 -15.54 -15.51
N ARG A 57 15.02 -16.37 -16.45
CA ARG A 57 16.44 -16.77 -16.53
C ARG A 57 17.25 -15.68 -17.21
N LEU A 58 18.39 -15.30 -16.63
CA LEU A 58 19.21 -14.20 -17.12
C LEU A 58 20.53 -14.73 -17.69
N LYS A 59 20.84 -14.40 -18.94
CA LYS A 59 22.10 -14.82 -19.60
C LYS A 59 23.35 -14.40 -18.81
N ARG A 60 23.31 -13.20 -18.21
CA ARG A 60 24.40 -12.67 -17.38
C ARG A 60 24.64 -13.51 -16.12
N LEU A 61 23.60 -14.17 -15.61
CA LEU A 61 23.68 -15.05 -14.44
C LEU A 61 23.84 -16.50 -14.86
N ARG A 62 24.58 -16.79 -15.95
CA ARG A 62 24.76 -18.16 -16.49
C ARG A 62 23.43 -18.88 -16.78
N CYS A 63 22.44 -18.12 -17.24
CA CYS A 63 21.07 -18.60 -17.43
C CYS A 63 20.40 -19.12 -16.14
N LEU A 64 20.78 -18.61 -14.97
CA LEU A 64 20.05 -18.83 -13.72
C LEU A 64 18.95 -17.79 -13.55
N THR A 65 17.96 -18.13 -12.73
CA THR A 65 17.01 -17.14 -12.22
C THR A 65 17.70 -16.28 -11.16
N PRO A 66 17.26 -15.03 -10.92
CA PRO A 66 17.81 -14.21 -9.84
C PRO A 66 17.84 -14.94 -8.51
N TYR A 67 16.76 -15.64 -8.15
CA TYR A 67 16.71 -16.41 -6.90
C TYR A 67 17.71 -17.58 -6.88
N GLY A 68 17.81 -18.35 -7.97
CA GLY A 68 18.75 -19.46 -8.07
C GLY A 68 20.21 -19.01 -8.00
N PHE A 69 20.54 -17.86 -8.61
CA PHE A 69 21.87 -17.26 -8.51
C PHE A 69 22.21 -16.84 -7.08
N ILE A 70 21.26 -16.25 -6.35
CA ILE A 70 21.47 -15.87 -4.94
C ILE A 70 21.71 -17.12 -4.08
N GLY A 71 20.91 -18.18 -4.26
CA GLY A 71 21.10 -19.45 -3.54
C GLY A 71 22.46 -20.09 -3.82
N GLU A 72 22.88 -20.15 -5.08
CA GLU A 72 24.21 -20.66 -5.45
C GLU A 72 25.33 -19.79 -4.86
N THR A 73 25.20 -18.46 -4.91
CA THR A 73 26.20 -17.55 -4.35
C THR A 73 26.27 -17.68 -2.83
N CYS A 74 25.14 -17.85 -2.15
CA CYS A 74 25.11 -18.02 -0.70
C CYS A 74 25.72 -19.36 -0.27
N ALA A 75 25.49 -20.44 -1.02
CA ALA A 75 26.10 -21.73 -0.74
C ALA A 75 27.63 -21.70 -0.91
N ASN A 76 28.12 -20.99 -1.92
CA ASN A 76 29.56 -20.92 -2.23
C ASN A 76 30.31 -19.84 -1.42
N GLU A 77 29.65 -18.72 -1.10
CA GLU A 77 30.25 -17.55 -0.45
C GLU A 77 29.33 -17.03 0.69
N PRO A 78 29.07 -17.83 1.74
CA PRO A 78 28.12 -17.48 2.79
C PRO A 78 28.49 -16.20 3.55
N CYS A 79 29.79 -15.89 3.65
CA CYS A 79 30.28 -14.68 4.32
C CYS A 79 29.84 -13.37 3.65
N ARG A 80 29.28 -13.41 2.43
CA ARG A 80 28.75 -12.23 1.74
C ARG A 80 27.32 -11.88 2.13
N PHE A 81 26.65 -12.76 2.88
CA PHE A 81 25.25 -12.60 3.25
C PHE A 81 25.12 -12.45 4.77
N ASN A 82 24.35 -11.45 5.21
CA ASN A 82 24.02 -11.26 6.63
C ASN A 82 22.84 -12.13 7.07
N LEU A 83 22.08 -12.67 6.12
CA LEU A 83 20.87 -13.46 6.34
C LEU A 83 20.88 -14.64 5.37
N ASP A 84 20.39 -15.78 5.83
CA ASP A 84 20.22 -16.95 4.97
C ASP A 84 19.07 -16.68 3.97
N PRO A 85 19.31 -16.71 2.65
CA PRO A 85 18.26 -16.53 1.65
C PRO A 85 17.25 -17.68 1.62
N HIS A 86 17.46 -18.77 2.35
CA HIS A 86 16.55 -19.90 2.48
C HIS A 86 15.71 -19.91 3.78
N HIS A 87 15.93 -18.99 4.72
CA HIS A 87 15.27 -18.96 6.03
C HIS A 87 14.53 -17.64 6.31
#